data_AF-A0A1B6FSR1-F1
#
_entry.id   AF-A0A1B6FSR1-F1
#
_cell.length_a   1.000
_cell.length_b   1.000
_cell.length_c   1.000
_cell.angle_alpha   90.00
_cell.angle_beta   90.00
_cell.angle_gamma   90.00
#
_symmetry.space_group_name_H-M   'P 1'
#
loop_
_entity.id
_entity.type
_entity.pdbx_description
1 polymer ?
#
loop_
_entity_poly.entity_id
_entity_poly.type
_entity_poly.pdbx_seq_one_letter_code
_entity_poly.pdbx_strand_id
1 'polypeptide(L)'
;DDYTEFNRLRAECRGLSSKCYGDYIAHVNRTIPLNIISFWTFVNNLKTAQDLPKTFYSGTNIVTSADDICNLFADHFSSTFAQDNSPTPFYEFPSSINLFGCELKESEVERKLKALDASKGAGPDK
;
A
#
# COMPACT_ATOMS: atom_id res chain seq x y z
N ASP A 1 -32.32 -16.11 40.57
CA ASP A 1 -31.06 -16.87 40.56
C ASP A 1 -30.07 -16.06 39.74
N ASP A 2 -28.97 -15.60 40.33
CA ASP A 2 -28.11 -14.59 39.69
C ASP A 2 -27.43 -15.13 38.42
N TYR A 3 -27.26 -16.46 38.33
CA TYR A 3 -26.68 -17.13 37.18
C TYR A 3 -27.55 -17.07 35.93
N THR A 4 -28.88 -17.16 36.06
CA THR A 4 -29.78 -17.08 34.90
C THR A 4 -29.83 -15.66 34.34
N GLU A 5 -29.82 -14.65 35.21
CA GLU A 5 -29.78 -13.25 34.79
C GLU A 5 -28.45 -12.88 34.13
N PHE A 6 -27.32 -13.36 34.68
CA PHE A 6 -26.01 -13.21 34.04
C PHE A 6 -25.98 -13.81 32.64
N ASN A 7 -26.50 -15.04 32.47
CA ASN A 7 -26.55 -15.69 31.17
C ASN A 7 -27.44 -14.94 30.17
N ARG A 8 -28.58 -14.40 30.62
CA ARG A 8 -29.48 -13.58 29.81
C ARG A 8 -28.77 -12.32 29.30
N LEU A 9 -28.15 -11.56 30.20
CA LEU A 9 -27.40 -10.35 29.86
C LEU A 9 -26.21 -10.66 28.93
N ARG A 10 -25.47 -11.74 29.18
CA ARG A 10 -24.37 -12.17 28.31
C ARG A 10 -24.83 -12.52 26.89
N ALA A 11 -25.98 -13.19 26.76
CA ALA A 11 -26.57 -13.50 25.47
C ALA A 11 -27.01 -12.23 24.72
N GLU A 12 -27.61 -11.28 25.44
CA GLU A 12 -28.03 -9.99 24.92
C GLU A 12 -26.83 -9.17 24.41
N CYS A 13 -25.78 -9.03 25.22
CA CYS A 13 -24.54 -8.36 24.81
C CYS A 13 -23.93 -9.01 23.57
N ARG A 14 -23.87 -10.35 23.51
CA ARG A 14 -23.32 -11.06 22.35
C ARG A 14 -24.14 -10.78 21.08
N GLY A 15 -25.47 -10.81 21.19
CA GLY A 15 -26.37 -10.51 20.08
C GLY A 15 -26.19 -9.08 19.58
N LEU A 16 -26.12 -8.12 20.50
CA LEU A 16 -25.92 -6.71 20.17
C LEU A 16 -24.55 -6.47 19.51
N SER A 17 -23.48 -7.02 20.08
CA SER A 17 -22.12 -6.93 19.50
C SER A 17 -22.08 -7.51 18.09
N SER A 18 -22.69 -8.66 17.86
CA SER A 18 -22.76 -9.28 16.53
C SER A 18 -23.52 -8.40 15.53
N LYS A 19 -24.63 -7.80 15.95
CA LYS A 19 -25.42 -6.89 15.12
C LYS A 19 -24.63 -5.64 14.76
N CYS A 20 -24.07 -4.95 15.75
CA CYS A 20 -23.29 -3.73 15.53
C CYS A 20 -22.09 -3.97 14.62
N TYR A 21 -21.41 -5.10 14.77
CA TYR A 21 -20.31 -5.47 13.89
C TYR A 21 -20.78 -5.72 12.45
N GLY A 22 -21.90 -6.43 12.27
CA GLY A 22 -22.50 -6.63 10.95
C GLY A 22 -22.89 -5.31 10.26
N ASP A 23 -23.53 -4.40 11.00
CA ASP A 23 -23.90 -3.07 10.51
C ASP A 23 -22.68 -2.25 10.11
N TYR A 24 -21.59 -2.31 10.90
CA TYR A 24 -20.33 -1.66 10.60
C TYR A 24 -19.68 -2.20 9.31
N ILE A 25 -19.60 -3.53 9.13
CA ILE A 25 -19.04 -4.13 7.90
C ILE A 25 -19.88 -3.74 6.68
N ALA A 26 -21.20 -3.76 6.79
CA ALA A 26 -22.08 -3.30 5.72
C ALA A 26 -21.85 -1.83 5.36
N HIS A 27 -21.62 -0.97 6.36
CA HIS A 27 -21.27 0.43 6.15
C HIS A 27 -19.92 0.59 5.44
N VAL A 28 -18.88 -0.12 5.88
CA VAL A 28 -17.55 -0.10 5.23
C VAL A 28 -17.69 -0.51 3.76
N ASN A 29 -18.37 -1.62 3.47
CA ASN A 29 -18.54 -2.11 2.10
C ASN A 29 -19.29 -1.12 1.20
N ARG A 30 -20.36 -0.50 1.70
CA ARG A 30 -21.12 0.52 0.94
C ARG A 30 -20.31 1.78 0.68
N THR A 31 -19.38 2.11 1.57
CA THR A 31 -18.58 3.34 1.46
C THR A 31 -17.31 3.16 0.63
N ILE A 32 -16.88 1.93 0.29
CA ILE A 32 -15.68 1.67 -0.54
C ILE A 32 -15.60 2.57 -1.80
N PRO A 33 -16.66 2.71 -2.63
CA PRO A 33 -16.58 3.52 -3.85
C PRO A 33 -16.47 5.03 -3.58
N LEU A 34 -16.93 5.50 -2.42
CA LEU A 34 -17.04 6.91 -2.06
C LEU A 34 -15.92 7.38 -1.13
N ASN A 35 -15.42 6.48 -0.30
CA ASN A 35 -14.41 6.73 0.72
C ASN A 35 -13.64 5.44 1.04
N ILE A 36 -12.58 5.21 0.26
CA ILE A 36 -11.67 4.07 0.45
C ILE A 36 -10.91 4.12 1.79
N ILE A 37 -10.86 5.28 2.47
CA ILE A 37 -10.16 5.44 3.76
C ILE A 37 -10.84 4.62 4.85
N SER A 38 -12.18 4.50 4.83
CA SER A 38 -12.92 3.68 5.79
C SER A 38 -12.54 2.20 5.70
N PHE A 39 -12.31 1.71 4.47
CA PHE A 39 -11.82 0.35 4.23
C PHE A 39 -10.40 0.16 4.77
N TRP A 40 -9.49 1.07 4.46
CA TRP A 40 -8.10 0.96 4.96
C TRP A 40 -8.02 1.09 6.48
N THR A 41 -8.84 1.94 7.10
CA THR A 41 -8.97 2.02 8.56
C THR A 41 -9.43 0.68 9.14
N PHE A 42 -10.45 0.05 8.56
CA PHE A 42 -10.90 -1.27 8.97
C PHE A 42 -9.78 -2.32 8.85
N VAL A 43 -9.12 -2.40 7.70
CA VAL A 43 -8.03 -3.34 7.44
C VAL A 43 -6.87 -3.13 8.41
N ASN A 44 -6.51 -1.88 8.70
CA ASN A 44 -5.44 -1.56 9.64
C ASN A 44 -5.79 -1.97 11.07
N ASN A 45 -7.05 -1.82 11.49
CA ASN A 45 -7.51 -2.27 12.80
C ASN A 45 -7.52 -3.81 12.94
N LEU A 46 -7.55 -4.57 11.83
CA LEU A 46 -7.39 -6.03 11.87
C LEU A 46 -5.93 -6.45 12.11
N LYS A 47 -4.96 -5.60 11.73
CA LYS A 47 -3.53 -5.87 11.87
C LYS A 47 -3.09 -5.63 13.32
N THR A 48 -3.43 -6.56 14.20
CA THR A 48 -3.02 -6.56 15.61
C THR A 48 -1.57 -7.04 15.81
N ALA A 49 -0.92 -7.55 14.77
CA ALA A 49 0.50 -7.86 14.75
C ALA A 49 1.14 -7.27 13.47
N GLN A 50 2.26 -6.56 13.65
CA GLN A 50 3.12 -6.02 12.58
C GLN A 50 4.03 -7.11 11.96
N ASP A 51 3.82 -8.37 12.30
CA ASP A 51 4.67 -9.46 11.86
C ASP A 51 4.23 -9.99 10.49
N LEU A 52 5.21 -10.37 9.66
CA LEU A 52 4.95 -11.16 8.47
C LEU A 52 4.19 -12.44 8.86
N PRO A 53 3.27 -12.92 8.00
CA PRO A 53 2.60 -14.19 8.24
C PRO A 53 3.66 -15.29 8.40
N LYS A 54 3.63 -16.00 9.54
CA LYS A 54 4.56 -17.12 9.84
C LYS A 54 4.50 -18.25 8.81
N THR A 55 3.44 -18.28 8.02
CA THR A 55 3.21 -19.26 6.98
C THR A 55 2.43 -18.59 5.86
N PHE A 56 2.97 -18.65 4.65
CA PHE A 56 2.38 -18.08 3.45
C PHE A 56 1.99 -19.21 2.50
N TYR A 57 0.78 -19.11 1.95
CA TYR A 57 0.18 -20.11 1.07
C TYR A 57 0.05 -19.52 -0.33
N SER A 58 0.61 -20.20 -1.34
CA SER A 58 0.51 -19.81 -2.74
C SER A 58 0.29 -21.03 -3.62
N GLY A 59 -0.95 -21.22 -4.08
CA GLY A 59 -1.36 -22.43 -4.77
C GLY A 59 -1.18 -23.67 -3.88
N THR A 60 -0.29 -24.58 -4.31
CA THR A 60 0.13 -25.77 -3.55
C THR A 60 1.35 -25.55 -2.64
N ASN A 61 2.00 -24.39 -2.74
CA ASN A 61 3.22 -24.09 -2.01
C ASN A 61 2.91 -23.49 -0.65
N ILE A 62 3.63 -23.96 0.37
CA ILE A 62 3.56 -23.48 1.75
C ILE A 62 4.97 -23.10 2.16
N VAL A 63 5.20 -21.83 2.47
CA VAL A 63 6.52 -21.31 2.86
C VAL A 63 6.43 -20.61 4.21
N THR A 64 7.48 -20.74 5.02
CA THR A 64 7.52 -20.23 6.41
C THR A 64 8.70 -19.31 6.69
N SER A 65 9.71 -19.29 5.81
CA SER A 65 10.83 -18.36 5.89
C SER A 65 10.49 -17.04 5.22
N ALA A 66 10.97 -15.93 5.79
CA ALA A 66 10.82 -14.61 5.17
C ALA A 66 11.47 -14.54 3.77
N ASP A 67 12.63 -15.17 3.59
CA ASP A 67 13.34 -15.20 2.30
C ASP A 67 12.52 -15.95 1.25
N ASP A 68 11.94 -17.10 1.61
CA ASP A 68 11.11 -17.89 0.70
C ASP A 68 9.83 -17.14 0.33
N ILE A 69 9.23 -16.42 1.27
CA ILE A 69 8.08 -15.55 1.01
C ILE A 69 8.46 -14.45 0.00
N CYS A 70 9.59 -13.77 0.21
CA CYS A 70 10.10 -12.74 -0.68
C CYS A 70 10.40 -13.27 -2.08
N ASN A 71 11.04 -14.43 -2.18
CA ASN A 71 11.32 -15.09 -3.47
C ASN A 71 10.02 -15.46 -4.19
N LEU A 72 9.00 -15.92 -3.48
CA LEU A 72 7.71 -16.28 -4.08
C LEU A 72 6.98 -15.05 -4.64
N PHE A 73 7.11 -13.90 -3.97
CA PHE A 73 6.67 -12.62 -4.54
C PHE A 73 7.49 -12.23 -5.76
N ALA A 74 8.82 -12.35 -5.71
CA ALA A 74 9.69 -12.03 -6.83
C ALA A 74 9.33 -12.87 -8.07
N ASP A 75 9.13 -14.18 -7.90
CA ASP A 75 8.71 -15.09 -8.96
C ASP A 75 7.35 -14.68 -9.53
N HIS A 76 6.36 -14.42 -8.66
CA HIS A 76 5.04 -13.99 -9.11
C HIS A 76 5.11 -12.69 -9.92
N PHE A 77 5.77 -11.66 -9.40
CA PHE A 77 5.86 -10.38 -10.11
C PHE A 77 6.70 -10.49 -11.39
N SER A 78 7.80 -11.24 -11.38
CA SER A 78 8.61 -11.49 -12.57
C SER A 78 7.77 -12.11 -13.70
N SER A 79 6.85 -13.01 -13.36
CA SER A 79 5.96 -13.65 -14.33
C SER A 79 4.92 -12.71 -14.95
N THR A 80 4.62 -11.58 -14.31
CA THR A 80 3.67 -10.58 -14.83
C THR A 80 4.29 -9.63 -15.85
N PHE A 81 5.62 -9.52 -15.87
CA PHE A 81 6.32 -8.74 -16.88
C PHE A 81 6.45 -9.59 -18.14
N ALA A 82 6.05 -9.04 -19.29
CA ALA A 82 6.33 -9.65 -20.57
C ALA A 82 7.86 -9.78 -20.72
N GLN A 83 8.34 -10.94 -21.19
CA GLN A 83 9.75 -11.06 -21.60
C GLN A 83 10.09 -9.91 -22.55
N ASP A 84 11.20 -9.22 -22.26
CA ASP A 84 11.74 -8.08 -23.00
C ASP A 84 12.03 -8.45 -24.46
N ASN A 85 10.98 -8.49 -25.26
CA ASN A 85 11.04 -8.47 -26.71
C ASN A 85 10.77 -7.04 -27.22
N SER A 86 10.63 -6.08 -26.32
CA SER A 86 10.57 -4.68 -26.72
C SER A 86 11.99 -4.23 -27.06
N PRO A 87 12.24 -3.71 -28.27
CA PRO A 87 13.55 -3.15 -28.57
C PRO A 87 13.79 -2.00 -27.61
N THR A 88 14.79 -2.15 -26.74
CA THR A 88 15.23 -1.07 -25.85
C THR A 88 15.60 0.11 -26.73
N PRO A 89 14.97 1.28 -26.57
CA PRO A 89 15.30 2.43 -27.40
C PRO A 89 16.77 2.76 -27.22
N PHE A 90 17.53 2.66 -28.32
CA PHE A 90 18.92 3.06 -28.35
C PHE A 90 18.97 4.59 -28.37
N TYR A 91 19.42 5.17 -27.27
CA TYR A 91 19.69 6.60 -27.18
C TYR A 91 21.17 6.83 -27.43
N GLU A 92 21.51 7.46 -28.55
CA GLU A 92 22.86 7.99 -28.75
C GLU A 92 23.04 9.19 -27.83
N PHE A 93 23.83 9.00 -26.78
CA PHE A 93 24.28 10.10 -25.95
C PHE A 93 25.53 10.73 -26.57
N PRO A 94 25.63 12.07 -26.62
CA PRO A 94 26.88 12.72 -26.99
C PRO A 94 27.98 12.28 -26.02
N SER A 95 29.13 11.87 -26.54
CA SER A 95 30.32 11.55 -25.73
C SER A 95 30.85 12.76 -24.93
N SER A 96 30.42 13.96 -25.31
CA SER A 96 30.72 15.20 -24.59
C SER A 96 29.58 16.18 -24.79
N ILE A 97 29.10 16.78 -23.70
CA ILE A 97 28.13 17.86 -23.71
C ILE A 97 28.89 19.16 -23.45
N ASN A 98 28.75 20.13 -24.35
CA ASN A 98 29.32 21.46 -24.16
C ASN A 98 28.38 22.29 -23.27
N LEU A 99 28.80 22.54 -22.04
CA LEU A 99 28.05 23.33 -21.06
C LEU A 99 28.33 24.84 -21.13
N PHE A 100 29.23 25.30 -22.00
CA PHE A 100 29.62 26.72 -22.09
C PHE A 100 28.47 27.63 -22.53
N GLY A 101 27.42 27.08 -23.14
CA GLY A 101 26.18 27.81 -23.46
C GLY A 101 25.12 27.80 -22.36
N CYS A 102 25.36 27.10 -21.24
CA CYS A 102 24.43 27.05 -20.11
C CYS A 102 24.70 28.22 -19.17
N GLU A 103 23.98 29.33 -19.36
CA GLU A 103 24.02 30.48 -18.46
C GLU A 103 22.89 30.35 -17.43
N LEU A 104 23.26 30.07 -16.19
CA LEU A 104 22.33 30.05 -15.05
C LEU A 104 22.42 31.37 -14.30
N LYS A 105 21.33 32.13 -14.28
CA LYS A 105 21.25 33.41 -13.57
C LYS A 105 20.85 33.18 -12.12
N GLU A 106 21.47 33.93 -11.21
CA GLU A 106 21.14 33.91 -9.79
C GLU A 106 19.65 34.17 -9.55
N SER A 107 19.08 35.16 -10.24
CA SER A 107 17.66 35.51 -10.16
C SER A 107 16.73 34.37 -10.59
N GLU A 108 17.18 33.52 -11.52
CA GLU A 108 16.41 32.35 -11.96
C GLU A 108 16.40 31.26 -10.90
N VAL A 109 17.57 30.99 -10.29
CA VAL A 109 17.70 30.05 -9.17
C VAL A 109 16.85 30.50 -7.98
N GLU A 110 16.94 31.78 -7.60
CA GLU A 110 16.18 32.34 -6.49
C GLU A 110 14.66 32.23 -6.73
N ARG A 111 14.20 32.59 -7.93
CA ARG A 111 12.79 32.46 -8.32
C ARG A 111 12.30 31.01 -8.22
N LYS A 112 13.09 30.05 -8.68
CA LYS A 112 12.72 28.63 -8.65
C LYS A 112 12.69 28.06 -7.24
N LEU A 113 13.64 28.45 -6.38
CA LEU A 113 13.65 28.08 -4.97
C LEU A 113 12.44 28.65 -4.23
N LYS A 114 12.08 29.92 -4.49
CA LYS A 114 10.87 30.53 -3.89
C LYS A 114 9.57 29.90 -4.37
N ALA A 115 9.54 29.38 -5.60
CA ALA A 115 8.39 28.70 -6.18
C ALA A 115 8.31 27.21 -5.77
N LEU A 116 9.28 26.70 -5.02
CA LEU A 116 9.30 25.30 -4.59
C LEU A 116 8.22 25.09 -3.53
N ASP A 117 7.37 24.09 -3.76
CA ASP A 117 6.37 23.67 -2.79
C ASP A 117 7.02 22.80 -1.72
N ALA A 118 7.28 23.37 -0.54
CA ALA A 118 7.91 22.67 0.57
C ALA A 118 7.08 21.49 1.13
N SER A 119 5.80 21.38 0.74
CA SER A 119 4.94 20.25 1.13
C SER A 119 5.11 19.02 0.23
N LYS A 120 5.82 19.16 -0.90
CA LYS A 120 6.06 18.06 -1.85
C LYS A 120 7.48 17.53 -1.69
N GLY A 121 7.60 16.23 -1.43
CA GLY A 121 8.88 15.52 -1.50
C GLY A 121 9.33 15.32 -2.96
N ALA A 122 10.52 14.77 -3.14
CA ALA A 122 10.97 14.25 -4.44
C ALA A 122 10.04 13.10 -4.85
N GLY A 123 8.97 13.43 -5.57
CA GLY A 123 8.04 12.45 -6.13
C GLY A 123 8.72 11.68 -7.26
N PRO A 124 8.20 10.50 -7.63
CA PRO A 124 8.70 9.79 -8.81
C PRO A 124 8.55 10.72 -10.02
N ASP A 125 9.66 11.01 -10.69
CA ASP A 125 9.65 11.76 -11.94
C ASP A 125 8.71 11.04 -12.93
N LYS A 126 7.87 11.83 -13.62
CA LYS A 126 7.04 11.34 -14.72
C LYS A 126 7.87 11.10 -15.97
#